data_AF-A0A433RNQ1-F1
#
_entry.id   AF-A0A433RNQ1-F1
#
_cell.length_a   1.000
_cell.length_b   1.000
_cell.length_c   1.000
_cell.angle_alpha   90.00
_cell.angle_beta   90.00
_cell.angle_gamma   90.00
#
_symmetry.space_group_name_H-M   'P 1'
#
loop_
_entity.id
_entity.type
_entity.pdbx_description
1 polymer ?
#
loop_
_entity_poly.entity_id
_entity_poly.type
_entity_poly.pdbx_seq_one_letter_code
_entity_poly.pdbx_strand_id
1 'polypeptide(L)'
;NHVIAILKEAVTNTFKHAQASSIYVKAIIEHNLLVLEIEDDGIGYKRASSKKHYGIIGMIERTELLNGQFEIFRKLDKGTKIIVKIPL
;
A
#
# COMPACT_ATOMS: atom_id res chain seq x y z
N ASN A 1 15.16 2.13 -4.15
CA ASN A 1 14.97 0.89 -3.36
C ASN A 1 13.70 0.86 -2.52
N HIS A 2 13.37 1.91 -1.75
CA HIS A 2 12.20 1.93 -0.87
C HIS A 2 10.84 1.79 -1.57
N VAL A 3 10.62 2.48 -2.70
CA VAL A 3 9.37 2.37 -3.50
C VAL A 3 9.09 0.94 -3.95
N ILE A 4 10.10 0.24 -4.47
CA ILE A 4 9.98 -1.16 -4.90
C ILE A 4 9.65 -2.06 -3.71
N ALA A 5 10.24 -1.81 -2.54
CA ALA A 5 9.95 -2.58 -1.33
C ALA A 5 8.49 -2.38 -0.86
N ILE A 6 7.98 -1.14 -0.93
CA ILE A 6 6.59 -0.82 -0.63
C ILE A 6 5.65 -1.59 -1.58
N LEU A 7 5.90 -1.51 -2.89
CA LEU A 7 5.09 -2.22 -3.88
C LEU A 7 5.13 -3.74 -3.65
N LYS A 8 6.31 -4.31 -3.42
CA LYS A 8 6.48 -5.75 -3.15
C LYS A 8 5.69 -6.20 -1.92
N GLU A 9 5.70 -5.40 -0.86
CA GLU A 9 4.97 -5.69 0.37
C GLU A 9 3.45 -5.61 0.15
N ALA A 10 2.96 -4.59 -0.54
CA ALA A 10 1.54 -4.46 -0.88
C ALA A 10 1.04 -5.63 -1.76
N VAL A 11 1.82 -6.02 -2.77
CA VAL A 11 1.54 -7.18 -3.62
C VAL A 11 1.54 -8.47 -2.78
N THR A 12 2.53 -8.65 -1.90
CA THR A 12 2.62 -9.82 -1.01
C THR A 12 1.42 -9.91 -0.07
N ASN A 13 1.00 -8.78 0.51
CA ASN A 13 -0.18 -8.70 1.36
C ASN A 13 -1.45 -9.09 0.60
N THR A 14 -1.57 -8.66 -0.66
CA THR A 14 -2.70 -9.04 -1.52
C THR A 14 -2.73 -10.55 -1.75
N PHE A 15 -1.61 -11.14 -2.19
CA PHE A 15 -1.51 -12.57 -2.47
C PHE A 15 -1.71 -13.46 -1.23
N LYS A 16 -1.14 -13.08 -0.08
CA LYS A 16 -1.15 -13.94 1.12
C LYS A 16 -2.38 -13.75 2.00
N HIS A 17 -3.02 -12.58 1.96
CA HIS A 17 -3.99 -12.18 2.98
C HIS A 17 -5.32 -11.69 2.43
N ALA A 18 -5.37 -11.11 1.23
CA ALA A 18 -6.57 -10.45 0.76
C ALA A 18 -7.62 -11.40 0.17
N GLN A 19 -7.26 -12.61 -0.27
CA GLN A 19 -8.16 -13.47 -1.07
C GLN A 19 -8.74 -12.69 -2.28
N ALA A 20 -7.92 -11.79 -2.83
CA ALA A 20 -8.26 -10.96 -3.97
C ALA A 20 -8.20 -11.80 -5.26
N SER A 21 -9.06 -11.47 -6.20
CA SER A 21 -9.02 -11.99 -7.58
C SER A 21 -8.21 -11.09 -8.50
N SER A 22 -8.10 -9.80 -8.16
CA SER A 22 -7.37 -8.82 -8.95
C SER A 22 -6.63 -7.80 -8.08
N ILE A 23 -5.55 -7.27 -8.64
CA ILE A 23 -4.80 -6.16 -8.08
C ILE A 23 -4.55 -5.13 -9.19
N TYR A 24 -4.79 -3.87 -8.88
CA TYR A 24 -4.51 -2.73 -9.73
C TYR A 24 -3.35 -1.93 -9.15
N VAL A 25 -2.40 -1.57 -10.00
CA VAL A 25 -1.25 -0.75 -9.63
C VAL A 25 -1.13 0.41 -10.62
N LYS A 26 -1.09 1.62 -10.10
CA LYS A 26 -0.91 2.85 -10.88
C LYS A 26 0.23 3.66 -10.30
N ALA A 27 1.18 4.04 -11.14
CA ALA A 27 2.26 4.96 -10.78
C ALA A 27 2.20 6.16 -11.72
N ILE A 28 2.11 7.36 -11.16
CA ILE A 28 2.06 8.62 -11.90
C ILE A 28 3.11 9.55 -11.33
N ILE A 29 3.76 10.33 -12.20
CA ILE A 29 4.65 11.41 -11.80
C ILE A 29 4.02 12.72 -12.26
N GLU A 30 3.66 13.57 -11.32
CA GLU A 30 3.09 14.90 -11.57
C GLU A 30 3.67 15.90 -10.57
N HIS A 31 4.00 17.12 -11.00
CA HIS A 31 4.52 18.18 -10.13
C HIS A 31 5.68 17.76 -9.21
N ASN A 32 6.64 16.98 -9.74
CA ASN A 32 7.77 16.42 -8.98
C ASN A 32 7.35 15.53 -7.78
N LEU A 33 6.20 14.88 -7.91
CA LEU A 33 5.66 13.94 -6.94
C LEU A 33 5.34 12.61 -7.63
N LEU A 34 5.92 11.52 -7.13
CA LEU A 34 5.50 10.18 -7.47
C LEU A 34 4.25 9.83 -6.65
N VAL A 35 3.15 9.50 -7.33
CA VAL A 35 1.93 8.96 -6.73
C VAL A 35 1.79 7.50 -7.14
N LEU A 36 1.88 6.61 -6.15
CA LEU A 36 1.69 5.17 -6.28
C LEU A 36 0.36 4.79 -5.64
N GLU A 37 -0.60 4.34 -6.45
CA GLU A 37 -1.86 3.79 -6.00
C GLU A 37 -1.87 2.27 -6.22
N ILE A 38 -2.24 1.52 -5.18
CA ILE A 38 -2.34 0.07 -5.20
C ILE A 38 -3.71 -0.31 -4.65
N GLU A 39 -4.48 -1.09 -5.39
CA GLU A 39 -5.83 -1.45 -5.02
C GLU A 39 -6.08 -2.94 -5.28
N ASP A 40 -6.65 -3.63 -4.29
CA ASP A 40 -7.11 -5.02 -4.43
C ASP A 40 -8.62 -5.13 -4.20
N ASP A 41 -9.23 -6.18 -4.75
CA ASP A 41 -10.65 -6.51 -4.61
C ASP A 41 -10.92 -7.57 -3.53
N GLY A 42 -9.94 -7.82 -2.65
CA GLY A 42 -10.01 -8.84 -1.62
C GLY A 42 -10.87 -8.47 -0.42
N ILE A 43 -10.75 -9.19 0.69
CA ILE A 43 -11.55 -8.99 1.91
C ILE A 43 -11.18 -7.70 2.69
N GLY A 44 -10.16 -6.98 2.24
CA GLY A 44 -9.58 -5.82 2.90
C GLY A 44 -8.67 -6.19 4.07
N TYR A 45 -7.97 -5.19 4.61
CA TYR A 45 -7.11 -5.39 5.78
C TYR A 45 -7.93 -5.47 7.08
N LYS A 46 -7.53 -6.35 8.01
CA LYS A 46 -8.10 -6.42 9.37
C LYS A 46 -7.36 -5.42 10.28
N ARG A 47 -8.09 -4.47 10.87
CA ARG A 47 -7.62 -3.72 12.05
C ARG A 47 -7.71 -4.64 13.27
N ALA A 48 -6.76 -5.55 13.50
CA ALA A 48 -6.74 -6.35 14.73
C ALA A 48 -5.31 -6.65 15.23
N SER A 49 -5.10 -6.27 16.51
CA SER A 49 -3.94 -6.39 17.41
C SER A 49 -2.53 -6.22 16.82
N SER A 50 -1.79 -5.29 17.43
CA SER A 50 -0.44 -4.76 17.12
C SER A 50 0.67 -5.72 16.69
N LYS A 51 0.48 -7.05 16.74
CA LYS A 51 1.49 -8.06 16.42
C LYS A 51 1.50 -8.56 14.97
N LYS A 52 0.55 -8.16 14.11
CA LYS A 52 0.44 -8.66 12.72
C LYS A 52 0.60 -7.60 11.61
N HIS A 53 1.04 -6.39 11.93
CA HIS A 53 1.13 -5.27 10.97
C HIS A 53 2.55 -4.91 10.54
N TYR A 54 3.55 -5.79 10.74
CA TYR A 54 4.94 -5.50 10.36
C TYR A 54 5.10 -5.08 8.89
N GLY A 55 4.30 -5.66 7.98
CA GLY A 55 4.27 -5.27 6.57
C GLY A 55 3.81 -3.83 6.35
N ILE A 56 2.67 -3.46 6.94
CA ILE A 56 2.11 -2.10 6.83
C ILE A 56 3.02 -1.08 7.53
N ILE A 57 3.51 -1.39 8.73
CA ILE A 57 4.47 -0.54 9.45
C ILE A 57 5.72 -0.31 8.60
N GLY A 58 6.28 -1.38 8.01
CA GLY A 58 7.44 -1.27 7.14
C GLY A 58 7.19 -0.44 5.88
N MET A 59 5.97 -0.41 5.35
CA MET A 59 5.61 0.48 4.23
C MET A 59 5.49 1.94 4.68
N ILE A 60 4.92 2.19 5.86
CA ILE A 60 4.82 3.54 6.45
C ILE A 60 6.22 4.11 6.70
N GLU A 61 7.06 3.40 7.45
CA GLU A 61 8.43 3.83 7.77
C GLU A 61 9.25 4.14 6.50
N ARG A 62 9.13 3.28 5.48
CA ARG A 62 9.83 3.50 4.19
C ARG A 62 9.30 4.71 3.44
N THR A 63 8.01 4.99 3.56
CA THR A 63 7.42 6.19 2.96
C THR A 63 7.91 7.45 3.68
N GLU A 64 7.96 7.41 5.02
CA GLU A 64 8.49 8.50 5.86
C GLU A 64 9.98 8.77 5.56
N LEU A 65 10.81 7.73 5.38
CA LEU A 65 12.21 7.87 4.98
C LEU A 65 12.41 8.59 3.64
N LEU A 66 11.39 8.60 2.80
CA LEU A 66 11.38 9.31 1.52
C LEU A 66 10.70 10.69 1.62
N ASN A 67 10.44 11.18 2.82
CA ASN A 67 9.64 12.39 3.09
C ASN A 67 8.25 12.35 2.43
N GLY A 68 7.70 11.14 2.28
CA GLY A 68 6.45 10.89 1.61
C GLY A 68 5.25 10.83 2.56
N GLN A 69 4.08 10.60 1.97
CA GLN A 69 2.82 10.39 2.68
C GLN A 69 2.25 9.00 2.33
N PHE A 70 1.77 8.29 3.35
CA PHE A 70 1.16 6.98 3.22
C PHE A 70 -0.28 7.02 3.69
N GLU A 71 -1.19 6.53 2.87
CA GLU A 71 -2.60 6.39 3.21
C GLU A 71 -3.07 4.97 2.89
N ILE A 72 -3.88 4.37 3.77
CA ILE A 72 -4.48 3.06 3.56
C ILE A 72 -5.96 3.09 3.92
N PHE A 73 -6.78 2.59 3.01
CA PHE A 73 -8.22 2.57 3.10
C PHE A 73 -8.72 1.15 2.93
N ARG A 74 -9.76 0.82 3.69
CA ARG A 74 -10.59 -0.34 3.38
C ARG A 74 -11.75 0.15 2.53
N LYS A 75 -11.96 -0.47 1.38
CA LYS A 75 -13.10 -0.14 0.51
C LYS A 75 -14.41 -0.62 1.14
N LEU A 76 -15.48 0.17 0.99
CA LEU A 76 -16.82 -0.14 1.48
C LEU A 76 -17.31 -1.51 0.99
N ASP A 77 -17.00 -1.83 -0.27
CA ASP A 77 -17.50 -3.02 -0.97
C ASP A 77 -16.53 -4.21 -0.94
N LYS A 78 -15.58 -4.20 0.02
CA LYS A 78 -14.39 -5.08 0.12
C LYS A 78 -13.21 -4.57 -0.72
N GLY A 79 -12.00 -4.86 -0.23
CA GLY A 79 -10.73 -4.48 -0.85
C GLY A 79 -9.86 -3.58 0.03
N THR A 80 -8.60 -3.46 -0.34
CA THR A 80 -7.66 -2.48 0.25
C THR A 80 -7.21 -1.51 -0.82
N LYS A 81 -7.16 -0.22 -0.49
CA LYS A 81 -6.50 0.80 -1.31
C LYS A 81 -5.35 1.40 -0.51
N ILE A 82 -4.16 1.43 -1.11
CA ILE A 82 -2.97 2.08 -0.58
C ILE A 82 -2.61 3.22 -1.53
N ILE A 83 -2.32 4.39 -0.98
CA ILE A 83 -1.81 5.55 -1.71
C ILE A 83 -0.50 5.98 -1.07
N VAL A 84 0.55 6.09 -1.88
CA VAL A 84 1.86 6.55 -1.47
C VAL A 84 2.28 7.73 -2.34
N LYS A 85 2.62 8.84 -1.71
CA LYS A 85 3.06 10.07 -2.38
C LYS A 85 4.48 10.39 -1.96
N ILE A 86 5.41 10.50 -2.90
CA ILE A 86 6.84 10.68 -2.63
C ILE A 86 7.39 11.84 -3.47
N PRO A 87 7.99 12.88 -2.87
CA PRO A 87 8.72 13.90 -3.62
C PRO A 87 9.88 13.28 -4.41
N LEU A 88 10.11 13.76 -5.64
CA LEU A 88 11.20 13.32 -6.51
C LEU A 88 12.44 14.22 -6.45
#